data_AF-A0A6B9TDZ7-F1
#
_entry.id   AF-A0A6B9TDZ7-F1
#
_cell.length_a   1.000
_cell.length_b   1.000
_cell.length_c   1.000
_cell.angle_alpha   90.00
_cell.angle_beta   90.00
_cell.angle_gamma   90.00
#
_symmetry.space_group_name_H-M   'P 1'
#
loop_
_entity.id
_entity.type
_entity.pdbx_description
1 polymer ?
#
loop_
_entity_poly.entity_id
_entity_poly.type
_entity_poly.pdbx_seq_one_letter_code
_entity_poly.pdbx_strand_id
1 'polypeptide(L)'
;MDPDLLEDVSRNLVIGARKKRSRNVNSIRPNDRIFIFAPIIVNGRRNLTFIAYTMVDGVYNDSGTLYDYYESTRKIRLKGIKFFSPPLPAVDLRKNLSFLNGNRYSSALKSEYREISEADFKRIYSRANFVKNFPLYLENVSFNIDEFILNSINSLHGIIKRFDNRKQMDIKTFIRLLGEFMDSYGVSKPYDELEEFYSLNAWRTGIKHYPSRDPERIVTLYNSQGGKRDFGLISFE
;
A
#
# COMPACT_ATOMS: atom_id res chain seq x y z
N MET A 1 -8.88 -11.92 -0.64
CA MET A 1 -7.74 -12.10 -1.56
C MET A 1 -6.55 -11.34 -1.00
N ASP A 2 -5.34 -11.83 -1.18
CA ASP A 2 -4.10 -11.09 -0.85
C ASP A 2 -3.91 -9.97 -1.90
N PRO A 3 -3.52 -8.73 -1.54
CA PRO A 3 -3.24 -7.68 -2.53
C PRO A 3 -2.20 -8.09 -3.57
N ASP A 4 -1.15 -8.81 -3.18
CA ASP A 4 -0.06 -9.25 -4.08
C ASP A 4 -0.60 -10.19 -5.16
N LEU A 5 -1.46 -11.13 -4.76
CA LEU A 5 -2.15 -12.06 -5.66
C LEU A 5 -3.08 -11.33 -6.65
N LEU A 6 -3.63 -10.18 -6.24
CA LEU A 6 -4.56 -9.44 -7.08
C LEU A 6 -3.86 -8.80 -8.28
N GLU A 7 -2.59 -8.42 -8.14
CA GLU A 7 -1.80 -7.90 -9.25
C GLU A 7 -1.63 -8.97 -10.33
N ASP A 8 -1.23 -10.19 -9.97
CA ASP A 8 -1.13 -11.33 -10.90
C ASP A 8 -2.47 -11.67 -11.53
N VAL A 9 -3.55 -11.65 -10.74
CA VAL A 9 -4.92 -11.86 -11.23
C VAL A 9 -5.34 -10.77 -12.21
N SER A 10 -4.94 -9.51 -11.99
CA SER A 10 -5.27 -8.40 -12.88
C SER A 10 -4.55 -8.47 -14.22
N ARG A 11 -3.33 -9.01 -14.24
CA ARG A 11 -2.52 -9.20 -15.44
C ARG A 11 -2.99 -10.40 -16.26
N ASN A 12 -3.25 -11.52 -15.59
CA ASN A 12 -3.54 -12.80 -16.24
C ASN A 12 -5.04 -13.09 -16.40
N LEU A 13 -5.90 -12.38 -15.65
CA LEU A 13 -7.36 -12.50 -15.70
C LEU A 13 -7.87 -13.93 -15.42
N VAL A 14 -7.19 -14.65 -14.53
CA VAL A 14 -7.59 -15.99 -14.08
C VAL A 14 -7.56 -16.08 -12.56
N ILE A 15 -8.63 -16.64 -11.98
CA ILE A 15 -8.74 -16.96 -10.55
C ILE A 15 -9.09 -18.44 -10.35
N GLY A 16 -8.85 -18.94 -9.13
CA GLY A 16 -9.28 -20.27 -8.70
C GLY A 16 -9.74 -20.27 -7.25
N ALA A 17 -9.76 -21.45 -6.64
CA ALA A 17 -9.94 -21.63 -5.21
C ALA A 17 -8.66 -22.15 -4.56
N ARG A 18 -8.39 -21.69 -3.35
CA ARG A 18 -7.29 -22.16 -2.50
C ARG A 18 -7.48 -23.62 -2.12
N LYS A 19 -8.73 -24.06 -1.90
CA LYS A 19 -9.03 -25.45 -1.58
C LYS A 19 -9.20 -26.29 -2.84
N LYS A 20 -8.51 -27.44 -2.93
CA LYS A 20 -8.67 -28.44 -4.01
C LYS A 20 -10.13 -28.80 -4.31
N ARG A 21 -10.97 -28.92 -3.27
CA ARG A 21 -12.39 -29.30 -3.37
C ARG A 21 -13.34 -28.18 -2.93
N SER A 22 -13.19 -26.98 -3.50
CA SER A 22 -14.11 -25.86 -3.22
C SER A 22 -15.45 -26.02 -3.94
N ARG A 23 -16.53 -26.27 -3.19
CA ARG A 23 -17.89 -26.45 -3.74
C ARG A 23 -18.40 -25.21 -4.48
N ASN A 24 -18.16 -24.02 -3.92
CA ASN A 24 -18.69 -22.77 -4.45
C ASN A 24 -17.98 -22.34 -5.75
N VAL A 25 -16.71 -22.69 -5.94
CA VAL A 25 -16.04 -22.43 -7.23
C VAL A 25 -16.61 -23.32 -8.33
N ASN A 26 -17.06 -24.53 -7.98
CA ASN A 26 -17.69 -25.44 -8.93
C ASN A 26 -19.07 -25.00 -9.40
N SER A 27 -19.77 -24.13 -8.68
CA SER A 27 -21.04 -23.56 -9.14
C SER A 27 -20.88 -22.37 -10.08
N ILE A 28 -19.69 -21.75 -10.16
CA ILE A 28 -19.46 -20.59 -11.03
C ILE A 28 -19.56 -20.95 -12.52
N ARG A 29 -20.25 -20.12 -13.29
CA ARG A 29 -20.56 -20.26 -14.72
C ARG A 29 -20.16 -19.02 -15.51
N PRO A 30 -20.04 -19.13 -16.86
CA PRO A 30 -19.87 -17.97 -17.73
C PRO A 30 -20.96 -16.92 -17.49
N ASN A 31 -20.59 -15.64 -17.55
CA ASN A 31 -21.42 -14.47 -17.27
C ASN A 31 -21.80 -14.24 -15.79
N ASP A 32 -21.36 -15.08 -14.87
CA ASP A 32 -21.46 -14.77 -13.44
C ASP A 32 -20.68 -13.51 -13.11
N ARG A 33 -21.18 -12.77 -12.12
CA ARG A 33 -20.59 -11.52 -11.66
C ARG A 33 -19.93 -11.73 -10.30
N ILE A 34 -18.70 -11.28 -10.18
CA ILE A 34 -17.89 -11.51 -8.98
C ILE A 34 -17.42 -10.16 -8.44
N PHE A 35 -17.66 -9.92 -7.15
CA PHE A 35 -16.94 -8.90 -6.41
C PHE A 35 -15.67 -9.49 -5.81
N ILE A 36 -14.57 -8.76 -5.94
CA ILE A 36 -13.30 -9.08 -5.31
C ILE A 36 -13.27 -8.39 -3.94
N PHE A 37 -12.93 -9.18 -2.93
CA PHE A 37 -12.96 -8.79 -1.54
C PHE A 37 -11.61 -9.09 -0.88
N ALA A 38 -11.04 -8.10 -0.20
CA ALA A 38 -9.71 -8.22 0.41
C ALA A 38 -9.61 -7.44 1.73
N PRO A 39 -8.75 -7.88 2.66
CA PRO A 39 -8.36 -7.07 3.80
C PRO A 39 -7.33 -6.01 3.35
N ILE A 40 -7.71 -4.74 3.33
CA ILE A 40 -6.82 -3.62 3.01
C ILE A 40 -6.80 -2.59 4.15
N ILE A 41 -5.76 -1.77 4.21
CA ILE A 41 -5.69 -0.67 5.18
C ILE A 41 -6.42 0.54 4.59
N VAL A 42 -7.48 0.99 5.28
CA VAL A 42 -8.21 2.22 4.96
C VAL A 42 -8.18 3.09 6.21
N ASN A 43 -7.68 4.32 6.09
CA ASN A 43 -7.54 5.27 7.21
C ASN A 43 -6.79 4.67 8.42
N GLY A 44 -5.66 3.99 8.19
CA GLY A 44 -4.83 3.38 9.23
C GLY A 44 -5.42 2.14 9.91
N ARG A 45 -6.59 1.65 9.46
CA ARG A 45 -7.23 0.44 10.00
C ARG A 45 -7.39 -0.63 8.93
N ARG A 46 -7.03 -1.87 9.28
CA ARG A 46 -7.22 -3.03 8.41
C ARG A 46 -8.70 -3.39 8.35
N ASN A 47 -9.32 -3.21 7.20
CA ASN A 47 -10.73 -3.46 6.96
C ASN A 47 -10.93 -4.46 5.82
N LEU A 48 -11.91 -5.35 6.00
CA LEU A 48 -12.39 -6.21 4.93
C LEU A 48 -13.26 -5.40 3.98
N THR A 49 -12.86 -5.34 2.72
CA THR A 49 -13.25 -4.27 1.80
C THR A 49 -13.52 -4.80 0.40
N PHE A 50 -14.58 -4.29 -0.24
CA PHE A 50 -14.85 -4.51 -1.66
C PHE A 50 -13.95 -3.61 -2.47
N ILE A 51 -13.15 -4.21 -3.35
CA ILE A 51 -12.07 -3.52 -4.05
C ILE A 51 -12.18 -3.61 -5.57
N ALA A 52 -12.88 -4.61 -6.09
CA ALA A 52 -13.09 -4.73 -7.53
C ALA A 52 -14.33 -5.52 -7.89
N TYR A 53 -14.70 -5.42 -9.15
CA TYR A 53 -15.78 -6.12 -9.82
C TYR A 53 -15.26 -6.75 -11.11
N THR A 54 -15.70 -7.96 -11.39
CA THR A 54 -15.35 -8.68 -12.62
C THR A 54 -16.53 -9.54 -13.08
N MET A 55 -16.45 -9.99 -14.34
CA MET A 55 -17.42 -10.91 -14.94
C MET A 55 -16.68 -12.11 -15.49
N VAL A 56 -17.27 -13.29 -15.29
CA VAL A 56 -16.71 -14.56 -15.76
C VAL A 56 -16.83 -14.63 -17.28
N ASP A 57 -15.68 -14.84 -17.92
CA ASP A 57 -15.59 -15.12 -19.35
C ASP A 57 -15.84 -16.60 -19.63
N GLY A 58 -15.15 -17.46 -18.90
CA GLY A 58 -15.19 -18.89 -19.09
C GLY A 58 -14.65 -19.64 -17.88
N VAL A 59 -14.79 -20.96 -17.93
CA VAL A 59 -14.32 -21.87 -16.88
C VAL A 59 -13.62 -23.05 -17.54
N TYR A 60 -12.51 -23.49 -16.96
CA TYR A 60 -11.76 -24.64 -17.45
C TYR A 60 -11.18 -25.43 -16.28
N ASN A 61 -10.72 -26.65 -16.55
CA ASN A 61 -10.10 -27.51 -15.56
C ASN A 61 -8.61 -27.67 -15.87
N ASP A 62 -7.78 -27.42 -14.88
CA ASP A 62 -6.33 -27.56 -14.92
C ASP A 62 -5.85 -27.99 -13.52
N SER A 63 -5.14 -29.12 -13.45
CA SER A 63 -4.61 -29.67 -12.20
C SER A 63 -3.42 -28.89 -11.63
N GLY A 64 -2.83 -27.98 -12.41
CA GLY A 64 -1.74 -27.12 -11.96
C GLY A 64 -2.16 -26.17 -10.83
N THR A 65 -1.23 -25.92 -9.91
CA THR A 65 -1.37 -24.82 -8.95
C THR A 65 -1.22 -23.50 -9.69
N LEU A 66 -2.11 -22.55 -9.44
CA LEU A 66 -2.07 -21.22 -10.06
C LEU A 66 -1.58 -20.18 -9.02
N TYR A 67 -0.52 -19.45 -9.37
CA TYR A 67 0.19 -18.45 -8.53
C TYR A 67 0.67 -19.00 -7.17
N ASP A 68 1.02 -20.28 -7.10
CA ASP A 68 1.36 -20.97 -5.84
C ASP A 68 0.33 -20.80 -4.71
N TYR A 69 -0.92 -20.45 -5.08
CA TYR A 69 -1.98 -20.07 -4.15
C TYR A 69 -3.27 -20.86 -4.41
N TYR A 70 -3.69 -20.96 -5.67
CA TYR A 70 -4.93 -21.62 -6.06
C TYR A 70 -4.70 -23.09 -6.42
N GLU A 71 -5.04 -23.99 -5.50
CA GLU A 71 -4.90 -25.44 -5.67
C GLU A 71 -6.10 -26.11 -6.37
N SER A 72 -7.22 -25.41 -6.57
CA SER A 72 -8.41 -26.03 -7.19
C SER A 72 -8.17 -26.38 -8.65
N THR A 73 -8.65 -27.55 -9.08
CA THR A 73 -8.60 -27.95 -10.49
C THR A 73 -9.41 -27.01 -11.37
N ARG A 74 -10.53 -26.51 -10.86
CA ARG A 74 -11.37 -25.57 -11.61
C ARG A 74 -10.75 -24.18 -11.58
N LYS A 75 -10.55 -23.58 -12.76
CA LYS A 75 -10.07 -22.21 -12.98
C LYS A 75 -11.16 -21.39 -13.68
N ILE A 76 -11.16 -20.08 -13.40
CA ILE A 76 -12.17 -19.14 -13.87
C ILE A 76 -11.45 -18.03 -14.63
N ARG A 77 -11.74 -17.91 -15.93
CA ARG A 77 -11.27 -16.82 -16.79
C ARG A 77 -12.19 -15.61 -16.63
N LEU A 78 -11.60 -14.43 -16.57
CA LEU A 78 -12.29 -13.16 -16.33
C LEU A 78 -12.28 -12.30 -17.60
N LYS A 79 -13.35 -11.54 -17.85
CA LYS A 79 -13.43 -10.60 -19.00
C LYS A 79 -12.61 -9.32 -18.81
N GLY A 80 -12.12 -9.09 -17.60
CA GLY A 80 -11.48 -7.86 -17.17
C GLY A 80 -11.91 -7.49 -15.75
N ILE A 81 -11.15 -6.61 -15.11
CA ILE A 81 -11.41 -6.19 -13.73
C ILE A 81 -11.65 -4.68 -13.72
N LYS A 82 -12.70 -4.27 -13.00
CA LYS A 82 -12.99 -2.87 -12.70
C LYS A 82 -12.77 -2.65 -11.21
N PHE A 83 -11.88 -1.74 -10.85
CA PHE A 83 -11.56 -1.47 -9.45
C PHE A 83 -12.48 -0.40 -8.86
N PHE A 84 -12.72 -0.46 -7.57
CA PHE A 84 -13.55 0.50 -6.85
C PHE A 84 -12.68 1.70 -6.48
N SER A 85 -13.12 2.93 -6.74
CA SER A 85 -12.38 4.13 -6.36
C SER A 85 -13.33 5.22 -5.86
N PRO A 86 -13.42 5.45 -4.53
CA PRO A 86 -12.67 4.79 -3.45
C PRO A 86 -13.09 3.33 -3.22
N PRO A 87 -12.26 2.52 -2.51
CA PRO A 87 -12.66 1.18 -2.08
C PRO A 87 -13.83 1.26 -1.09
N LEU A 88 -14.61 0.18 -0.97
CA LEU A 88 -15.86 0.18 -0.19
C LEU A 88 -15.80 -0.79 1.00
N PRO A 89 -15.53 -0.31 2.24
CA PRO A 89 -15.44 -1.17 3.41
C PRO A 89 -16.75 -1.90 3.71
N ALA A 90 -16.68 -3.20 4.04
CA ALA A 90 -17.88 -3.97 4.36
C ALA A 90 -18.58 -3.50 5.64
N VAL A 91 -17.84 -2.87 6.55
CA VAL A 91 -18.38 -2.30 7.80
C VAL A 91 -19.42 -1.21 7.50
N ASP A 92 -19.21 -0.42 6.45
CA ASP A 92 -20.11 0.67 6.04
C ASP A 92 -21.41 0.15 5.40
N LEU A 93 -21.40 -1.12 4.98
CA LEU A 93 -22.54 -1.79 4.36
C LEU A 93 -23.25 -2.77 5.31
N ARG A 94 -22.74 -2.97 6.52
CA ARG A 94 -23.18 -4.04 7.43
C ARG A 94 -24.70 -4.05 7.69
N LYS A 95 -25.31 -2.88 7.87
CA LYS A 95 -26.76 -2.76 8.11
C LYS A 95 -27.61 -2.92 6.85
N ASN A 96 -26.98 -2.81 5.68
CA ASN A 96 -27.66 -2.73 4.39
C ASN A 96 -27.53 -4.02 3.56
N LEU A 97 -26.70 -4.97 3.96
CA LEU A 97 -26.51 -6.22 3.23
C LEU A 97 -27.06 -7.41 4.01
N SER A 98 -27.93 -8.18 3.38
CA SER A 98 -28.64 -9.28 4.04
C SER A 98 -27.67 -10.35 4.55
N PHE A 99 -26.60 -10.63 3.80
CA PHE A 99 -25.58 -11.60 4.17
C PHE A 99 -24.62 -11.10 5.27
N LEU A 100 -24.63 -9.80 5.61
CA LEU A 100 -23.80 -9.21 6.67
C LEU A 100 -24.59 -8.87 7.95
N ASN A 101 -25.91 -8.98 7.92
CA ASN A 101 -26.77 -8.57 9.03
C ASN A 101 -26.72 -9.58 10.21
N GLY A 102 -26.86 -9.08 11.44
CA GLY A 102 -26.94 -9.86 12.68
C GLY A 102 -25.63 -10.55 13.12
N ASN A 103 -25.75 -11.68 13.82
CA ASN A 103 -24.64 -12.50 14.35
C ASN A 103 -23.81 -13.20 13.25
N ARG A 104 -24.13 -12.97 11.97
CA ARG A 104 -23.51 -13.63 10.82
C ARG A 104 -22.32 -12.87 10.24
N TYR A 105 -22.02 -11.65 10.70
CA TYR A 105 -20.97 -10.81 10.12
C TYR A 105 -19.59 -11.50 10.08
N SER A 106 -19.14 -12.06 11.20
CA SER A 106 -17.81 -12.68 11.30
C SER A 106 -17.71 -14.00 10.52
N SER A 107 -18.80 -14.78 10.44
CA SER A 107 -18.84 -16.04 9.68
C SER A 107 -19.05 -15.80 8.19
N ALA A 108 -19.76 -14.73 7.82
CA ALA A 108 -20.04 -14.35 6.45
C ALA A 108 -18.76 -14.05 5.66
N LEU A 109 -17.80 -13.42 6.33
CA LEU A 109 -16.56 -12.96 5.72
C LEU A 109 -15.41 -13.99 5.77
N LYS A 110 -15.61 -15.15 6.40
CA LYS A 110 -14.60 -16.23 6.48
C LYS A 110 -14.57 -17.14 5.26
N SER A 111 -15.66 -17.19 4.49
CA SER A 111 -15.76 -18.02 3.29
C SER A 111 -14.98 -17.40 2.14
N GLU A 112 -14.15 -18.19 1.46
CA GLU A 112 -13.39 -17.77 0.28
C GLU A 112 -14.31 -17.28 -0.86
N TYR A 113 -15.38 -18.03 -1.11
CA TYR A 113 -16.44 -17.68 -2.06
C TYR A 113 -17.78 -17.72 -1.35
N ARG A 114 -18.61 -16.71 -1.63
CA ARG A 114 -19.97 -16.60 -1.13
C ARG A 114 -20.88 -16.12 -2.24
N GLU A 115 -21.92 -16.89 -2.49
CA GLU A 115 -23.04 -16.44 -3.30
C GLU A 115 -23.82 -15.37 -2.53
N ILE A 116 -24.19 -14.30 -3.22
CA ILE A 116 -24.98 -13.19 -2.67
C ILE A 116 -26.26 -13.03 -3.49
N SER A 117 -27.28 -12.48 -2.84
CA SER A 117 -28.54 -12.18 -3.53
C SER A 117 -28.36 -11.09 -4.58
N GLU A 118 -29.22 -11.08 -5.61
CA GLU A 118 -29.25 -10.00 -6.60
C GLU A 118 -29.50 -8.63 -5.94
N ALA A 119 -30.31 -8.58 -4.88
CA ALA A 119 -30.59 -7.37 -4.12
C ALA A 119 -29.32 -6.82 -3.44
N ASP A 120 -28.52 -7.69 -2.80
CA ASP A 120 -27.25 -7.28 -2.20
C ASP A 120 -26.23 -6.87 -3.28
N PHE A 121 -26.21 -7.60 -4.41
CA PHE A 121 -25.36 -7.24 -5.54
C PHE A 121 -25.66 -5.81 -6.01
N LYS A 122 -26.94 -5.47 -6.26
CA LYS A 122 -27.36 -4.14 -6.69
C LYS A 122 -26.99 -3.06 -5.68
N ARG A 123 -27.10 -3.34 -4.37
CA ARG A 123 -26.75 -2.41 -3.28
C ARG A 123 -25.25 -2.11 -3.21
N ILE A 124 -24.40 -3.10 -3.45
CA ILE A 124 -22.94 -2.91 -3.51
C ILE A 124 -22.59 -2.14 -4.79
N TYR A 125 -23.11 -2.62 -5.94
CA TYR A 125 -22.78 -2.07 -7.25
C TYR A 125 -23.17 -0.60 -7.38
N SER A 126 -24.33 -0.18 -6.85
CA SER A 126 -24.80 1.21 -6.94
C SER A 126 -23.98 2.21 -6.13
N ARG A 127 -23.18 1.73 -5.17
CA ARG A 127 -22.27 2.57 -4.36
C ARG A 127 -20.86 2.64 -4.91
N ALA A 128 -20.56 1.86 -5.96
CA ALA A 128 -19.23 1.76 -6.51
C ALA A 128 -19.01 2.78 -7.63
N ASN A 129 -17.91 3.52 -7.52
CA ASN A 129 -17.32 4.23 -8.64
C ASN A 129 -16.19 3.37 -9.20
N PHE A 130 -16.14 3.21 -10.53
CA PHE A 130 -15.21 2.26 -11.15
C PHE A 130 -14.07 2.95 -11.88
N VAL A 131 -12.86 2.42 -11.70
CA VAL A 131 -11.68 2.75 -12.50
C VAL A 131 -11.16 1.51 -13.22
N LYS A 132 -10.56 1.71 -14.40
CA LYS A 132 -9.99 0.61 -15.20
C LYS A 132 -8.56 0.26 -14.79
N ASN A 133 -7.79 1.25 -14.35
CA ASN A 133 -6.39 1.07 -13.96
C ASN A 133 -6.32 0.46 -12.57
N PHE A 134 -5.24 -0.30 -12.32
CA PHE A 134 -4.94 -0.80 -10.98
C PHE A 134 -4.78 0.40 -10.03
N PRO A 135 -5.50 0.43 -8.89
CA PRO A 135 -5.57 1.64 -8.09
C PRO A 135 -4.39 1.73 -7.11
N LEU A 136 -3.92 2.96 -6.86
CA LEU A 136 -2.78 3.26 -5.98
C LEU A 136 -2.92 2.70 -4.55
N TYR A 137 -4.15 2.55 -4.04
CA TYR A 137 -4.37 1.99 -2.69
C TYR A 137 -4.21 0.46 -2.62
N LEU A 138 -4.11 -0.22 -3.77
CA LEU A 138 -3.79 -1.65 -3.89
C LEU A 138 -2.37 -1.88 -4.38
N GLU A 139 -1.72 -0.85 -4.92
CA GLU A 139 -0.30 -0.93 -5.18
C GLU A 139 0.37 -1.20 -3.85
N ASN A 140 1.17 -2.27 -3.79
CA ASN A 140 2.25 -2.35 -2.84
C ASN A 140 3.21 -1.22 -3.22
N VAL A 141 2.89 0.00 -2.79
CA VAL A 141 3.90 1.02 -2.65
C VAL A 141 4.75 0.52 -1.49
N SER A 142 5.69 -0.38 -1.81
CA SER A 142 6.94 -0.43 -1.08
C SER A 142 7.50 0.97 -1.25
N PHE A 143 7.17 1.87 -0.34
CA PHE A 143 8.02 3.02 -0.14
C PHE A 143 9.38 2.39 0.13
N ASN A 144 10.29 2.51 -0.83
CA ASN A 144 11.68 2.30 -0.50
C ASN A 144 11.93 3.27 0.64
N ILE A 145 12.15 2.74 1.85
CA ILE A 145 12.24 3.56 3.05
C ILE A 145 13.35 4.61 2.86
N ASP A 146 14.38 4.27 2.10
CA ASP A 146 15.47 5.18 1.72
C ASP A 146 14.96 6.33 0.85
N GLU A 147 14.10 6.05 -0.13
CA GLU A 147 13.51 7.07 -1.00
C GLU A 147 12.52 7.95 -0.23
N PHE A 148 11.75 7.36 0.68
CA PHE A 148 10.89 8.10 1.59
C PHE A 148 11.70 9.05 2.49
N ILE A 149 12.78 8.57 3.10
CA ILE A 149 13.64 9.39 3.96
C ILE A 149 14.31 10.50 3.12
N LEU A 150 14.79 10.21 1.92
CA LEU A 150 15.37 11.22 1.02
C LEU A 150 14.37 12.29 0.60
N ASN A 151 13.16 11.88 0.21
CA ASN A 151 12.09 12.82 -0.12
C ASN A 151 11.68 13.65 1.09
N SER A 152 11.70 13.06 2.29
CA SER A 152 11.43 13.76 3.55
C SER A 152 12.52 14.79 3.87
N ILE A 153 13.79 14.46 3.68
CA ILE A 153 14.92 15.39 3.82
C ILE A 153 14.73 16.60 2.88
N ASN A 154 14.50 16.35 1.60
CA ASN A 154 14.33 17.43 0.60
C ASN A 154 13.10 18.29 0.90
N SER A 155 11.99 17.67 1.31
CA SER A 155 10.75 18.37 1.65
C SER A 155 10.92 19.24 2.88
N LEU A 156 11.47 18.69 3.97
CA LEU A 156 11.74 19.43 5.20
C LEU A 156 12.71 20.59 4.95
N HIS A 157 13.79 20.35 4.19
CA HIS A 157 14.73 21.39 3.79
C HIS A 157 14.04 22.51 3.02
N GLY A 158 13.21 22.18 2.03
CA GLY A 158 12.44 23.15 1.25
C GLY A 158 11.40 23.93 2.06
N ILE A 159 10.76 23.28 3.04
CA ILE A 159 9.83 23.92 3.98
C ILE A 159 10.57 24.92 4.84
N ILE A 160 11.68 24.52 5.49
CA ILE A 160 12.48 25.42 6.32
C ILE A 160 13.02 26.57 5.47
N LYS A 161 13.59 26.30 4.29
CA LYS A 161 14.08 27.34 3.38
C LYS A 161 13.01 28.36 2.96
N ARG A 162 11.75 27.95 2.81
CA ARG A 162 10.65 28.84 2.41
C ARG A 162 10.02 29.62 3.56
N PHE A 163 9.88 28.98 4.72
CA PHE A 163 9.06 29.50 5.82
C PHE A 163 9.87 29.92 7.05
N ASP A 164 11.14 29.54 7.11
CA ASP A 164 12.09 29.92 8.16
C ASP A 164 13.12 30.90 7.59
N ASN A 165 13.35 32.02 8.27
CA ASN A 165 14.30 33.05 7.83
C ASN A 165 15.77 32.67 8.13
N ARG A 166 16.01 31.50 8.72
CA ARG A 166 17.36 31.01 9.01
C ARG A 166 18.11 30.64 7.73
N LYS A 167 19.35 31.11 7.62
CA LYS A 167 20.25 30.78 6.50
C LYS A 167 20.93 29.42 6.65
N GLN A 168 21.07 28.95 7.89
CA GLN A 168 21.81 27.72 8.23
C GLN A 168 21.21 27.06 9.49
N MET A 169 21.45 25.78 9.68
CA MET A 169 21.04 25.01 10.85
C MET A 169 22.03 23.89 11.17
N ASP A 170 22.17 23.55 12.45
CA ASP A 170 22.96 22.40 12.88
C ASP A 170 22.39 21.10 12.31
N ILE A 171 23.24 20.24 11.74
CA ILE A 171 22.83 18.97 11.12
C ILE A 171 22.04 18.10 12.12
N LYS A 172 22.51 17.98 13.35
CA LYS A 172 21.82 17.22 14.42
C LYS A 172 20.41 17.76 14.71
N THR A 173 20.25 19.09 14.73
CA THR A 173 18.94 19.72 14.90
C THR A 173 18.02 19.41 13.71
N PHE A 174 18.56 19.45 12.49
CA PHE A 174 17.80 19.09 11.30
C PHE A 174 17.35 17.63 11.31
N ILE A 175 18.21 16.68 11.72
CA ILE A 175 17.88 15.25 11.84
C ILE A 175 16.77 15.03 12.88
N ARG A 176 16.81 15.76 14.00
CA ARG A 176 15.72 15.69 14.99
C ARG A 176 14.38 16.16 14.41
N LEU A 177 14.39 17.30 13.70
CA LEU A 177 13.19 17.80 13.01
C LEU A 177 12.72 16.85 11.90
N LEU A 178 13.63 16.13 11.25
CA LEU A 178 13.31 15.09 10.28
C LEU A 178 12.55 13.93 10.94
N GLY A 179 12.99 13.50 12.12
CA GLY A 179 12.26 12.51 12.91
C GLY A 179 10.83 12.96 13.23
N GLU A 180 10.66 14.17 13.76
CA GLU A 180 9.34 14.76 14.04
C GLU A 180 8.48 14.91 12.77
N PHE A 181 9.10 15.28 11.65
CA PHE A 181 8.43 15.39 10.35
C PHE A 181 7.94 14.02 9.87
N MET A 182 8.78 12.98 9.92
CA MET A 182 8.42 11.62 9.51
C MET A 182 7.35 10.99 10.42
N ASP A 183 7.41 11.25 11.72
CA ASP A 183 6.42 10.77 12.69
C ASP A 183 5.02 11.30 12.35
N SER A 184 4.90 12.52 11.79
CA SER A 184 3.62 13.09 11.34
C SER A 184 2.95 12.29 10.20
N TYR A 185 3.73 11.51 9.45
CA TYR A 185 3.26 10.58 8.41
C TYR A 185 3.10 9.14 8.93
N GLY A 186 3.29 8.91 10.23
CA GLY A 186 3.19 7.59 10.85
C GLY A 186 4.41 6.70 10.64
N VAL A 187 5.57 7.27 10.28
CA VAL A 187 6.83 6.56 10.09
C VAL A 187 7.83 7.04 11.15
N SER A 188 8.24 6.13 12.03
CA SER A 188 9.19 6.46 13.11
C SER A 188 10.50 5.71 12.96
N LYS A 189 11.61 6.40 13.25
CA LYS A 189 12.97 5.86 13.22
C LYS A 189 13.77 6.43 14.40
N PRO A 190 14.60 5.60 15.07
CA PRO A 190 15.53 6.09 16.07
C PRO A 190 16.45 7.18 15.50
N TYR A 191 16.82 8.15 16.33
CA TYR A 191 17.71 9.24 15.95
C TYR A 191 19.03 8.71 15.35
N ASP A 192 19.64 7.70 15.98
CA ASP A 192 20.91 7.12 15.52
C ASP A 192 20.80 6.52 14.11
N GLU A 193 19.67 5.86 13.80
CA GLU A 193 19.40 5.33 12.45
C GLU A 193 19.23 6.46 11.42
N LEU A 194 18.59 7.56 11.80
CA LEU A 194 18.42 8.72 10.92
C LEU A 194 19.75 9.46 10.70
N GLU A 195 20.59 9.58 11.73
CA GLU A 195 21.92 10.18 11.62
C GLU A 195 22.83 9.33 10.74
N GLU A 196 22.83 8.00 10.91
CA GLU A 196 23.56 7.09 10.05
C GLU A 196 23.08 7.19 8.59
N PHE A 197 21.76 7.13 8.38
CA PHE A 197 21.17 7.26 7.05
C PHE A 197 21.57 8.58 6.38
N TYR A 198 21.42 9.70 7.10
CA TYR A 198 21.79 11.02 6.60
C TYR A 198 23.28 11.09 6.25
N SER A 199 24.14 10.55 7.11
CA SER A 199 25.59 10.52 6.92
C SER A 199 25.98 9.81 5.62
N LEU A 200 25.34 8.69 5.32
CA LEU A 200 25.62 7.89 4.11
C LEU A 200 24.99 8.45 2.83
N ASN A 201 23.91 9.22 2.95
CA ASN A 201 23.07 9.60 1.80
C ASN A 201 22.98 11.10 1.53
N ALA A 202 23.54 11.98 2.38
CA ALA A 202 23.43 13.43 2.24
C ALA A 202 23.86 13.94 0.84
N TRP A 203 24.86 13.31 0.23
CA TRP A 203 25.33 13.65 -1.12
C TRP A 203 24.26 13.51 -2.21
N ARG A 204 23.22 12.69 -1.99
CA ARG A 204 22.10 12.48 -2.93
C ARG A 204 21.11 13.65 -2.94
N THR A 205 21.16 14.53 -1.94
CA THR A 205 20.17 15.62 -1.76
C THR A 205 20.56 16.90 -2.49
N GLY A 206 21.85 17.09 -2.78
CA GLY A 206 22.38 18.37 -3.29
C GLY A 206 22.36 19.52 -2.27
N ILE A 207 21.97 19.27 -1.02
CA ILE A 207 22.05 20.25 0.07
C ILE A 207 23.52 20.58 0.34
N LYS A 208 23.82 21.86 0.53
CA LYS A 208 25.17 22.34 0.84
C LYS A 208 25.44 22.25 2.34
N HIS A 209 26.59 21.68 2.70
CA HIS A 209 27.05 21.55 4.09
C HIS A 209 28.27 22.42 4.36
N TYR A 210 28.40 22.91 5.60
CA TYR A 210 29.56 23.66 6.08
C TYR A 210 30.24 22.96 7.26
N PRO A 211 31.58 22.99 7.33
CA PRO A 211 32.33 22.42 8.44
C PRO A 211 32.04 23.18 9.74
N SER A 212 32.04 22.46 10.86
CA SER A 212 32.00 23.04 12.20
C SER A 212 33.34 22.83 12.90
N ARG A 213 33.71 23.78 13.77
CA ARG A 213 34.86 23.65 14.69
C ARG A 213 34.44 23.19 16.09
N ASP A 214 33.13 23.14 16.35
CA ASP A 214 32.55 22.68 17.61
C ASP A 214 32.41 21.14 17.56
N PRO A 215 33.17 20.38 18.38
CA PRO A 215 33.15 18.92 18.37
C PRO A 215 31.75 18.33 18.60
N GLU A 216 30.92 18.98 19.42
CA GLU A 216 29.57 18.50 19.75
C GLU A 216 28.61 18.58 18.56
N ARG A 217 28.95 19.38 17.54
CA ARG A 217 28.15 19.57 16.32
C ARG A 217 28.64 18.74 15.14
N ILE A 218 29.76 18.04 15.29
CA ILE A 218 30.35 17.29 14.18
C ILE A 218 29.46 16.10 13.82
N VAL A 219 29.21 15.97 12.52
CA VAL A 219 28.61 14.82 11.86
C VAL A 219 29.49 14.49 10.65
N THR A 220 29.97 13.25 10.57
CA THR A 220 30.81 12.78 9.45
C THR A 220 29.91 12.37 8.29
N LEU A 221 30.01 13.08 7.16
CA LEU A 221 29.24 12.77 5.95
C LEU A 221 30.11 12.07 4.90
N TYR A 222 29.48 11.19 4.13
CA TYR A 222 30.12 10.42 3.07
C TYR A 222 29.69 10.91 1.69
N ASN A 223 30.60 10.85 0.72
CA ASN A 223 30.28 11.07 -0.69
C ASN A 223 29.99 9.73 -1.42
N SER A 224 29.61 9.80 -2.69
CA SER A 224 29.28 8.63 -3.52
C SER A 224 30.42 7.62 -3.70
N GLN A 225 31.66 8.01 -3.39
CA GLN A 225 32.87 7.18 -3.50
C GLN A 225 33.35 6.67 -2.13
N GLY A 226 32.60 6.92 -1.05
CA GLY A 226 32.98 6.53 0.31
C GLY A 226 33.99 7.46 0.99
N GLY A 227 34.33 8.59 0.37
CA GLY A 227 35.15 9.63 0.99
C GLY A 227 34.37 10.32 2.11
N LYS A 228 34.99 10.47 3.29
CA LYS A 228 34.37 11.04 4.49
C LYS A 228 34.90 12.44 4.80
N ARG A 229 34.03 13.32 5.31
CA ARG A 229 34.40 14.66 5.78
C ARG A 229 33.46 15.12 6.89
N ASP A 230 33.99 15.89 7.82
CA ASP A 230 33.25 16.39 8.98
C ASP A 230 32.56 17.72 8.68
N PHE A 231 31.27 17.75 9.00
CA PHE A 231 30.40 18.91 8.86
C PHE A 231 29.65 19.17 10.16
N GLY A 232 29.05 20.35 10.30
CA GLY A 232 28.10 20.58 11.40
C GLY A 232 26.88 21.39 11.02
N LEU A 233 26.87 22.00 9.84
CA LEU A 233 25.81 22.90 9.41
C LEU A 233 25.29 22.51 8.02
N ILE A 234 23.98 22.64 7.82
CA ILE A 234 23.33 22.68 6.50
C ILE A 234 23.03 24.13 6.11
N SER A 235 23.02 24.40 4.81
CA SER A 235 22.65 25.69 4.23
C SER A 235 21.22 25.69 3.70
N PHE A 236 20.50 26.79 3.93
CA PHE A 236 19.21 27.10 3.29
C PHE A 236 19.31 28.27 2.30
N GLU A 237 20.52 28.76 2.01
CA GLU A 237 20.73 29.79 0.98
C GLU A 237 20.41 29.26 -0.42
#